data_AF-A0A6H1NIK4-F1
#
_entry.id   AF-A0A6H1NIK4-F1
#
_cell.length_a   1.000
_cell.length_b   1.000
_cell.length_c   1.000
_cell.angle_alpha   90.00
_cell.angle_beta   90.00
_cell.angle_gamma   90.00
#
_symmetry.space_group_name_H-M   'P 1'
#
loop_
_entity.id
_entity.type
_entity.pdbx_description
1 polymer ?
#
loop_
_entity_poly.entity_id
_entity_poly.type
_entity_poly.pdbx_seq_one_letter_code
_entity_poly.pdbx_strand_id
1 'polypeptide(L)'
;MALFSGRFRDPRSTEYDFISLIIVRCPGCEKAARVVPAPEDSDPGGRILFRPRRLVCRGCGLSRGWSGRLVTLSPGTAQPATDPYFGLPLWLQVETRHGWLWAYNLEHLDLIRRFVQASLRERAPWYDTGQKMTLVACLPAWIKRAKNRDEILRAVSRIHASLLAA
;
A
#
# COMPACT_ATOMS: atom_id res chain seq x y z
N MET A 1 -29.30 -7.37 16.12
CA MET A 1 -28.65 -6.32 15.31
C MET A 1 -27.53 -5.70 16.12
N ALA A 2 -26.34 -6.31 16.12
CA ALA A 2 -25.21 -5.84 16.91
C ALA A 2 -24.66 -4.53 16.32
N LEU A 3 -24.67 -3.49 17.15
CA LEU A 3 -24.12 -2.17 16.86
C LEU A 3 -22.59 -2.31 16.68
N PHE A 4 -22.13 -2.43 15.43
CA PHE A 4 -20.71 -2.27 15.11
C PHE A 4 -20.33 -0.79 15.28
N SER A 5 -20.06 -0.39 16.52
CA SER A 5 -19.33 0.84 16.83
C SER A 5 -17.85 0.63 16.51
N GLY A 6 -17.56 0.36 15.24
CA GLY A 6 -16.20 0.31 14.70
C GLY A 6 -15.77 1.72 14.36
N ARG A 7 -15.38 2.50 15.37
CA ARG A 7 -14.84 3.85 15.18
C ARG A 7 -13.43 3.74 14.63
N PHE A 8 -13.17 4.39 13.49
CA PHE A 8 -11.84 4.52 12.93
C PHE A 8 -11.27 5.90 13.27
N ARG A 9 -10.03 5.93 13.78
CA ARG A 9 -9.25 7.15 13.97
C ARG A 9 -8.10 7.16 12.98
N ASP A 10 -7.95 8.27 12.25
CA ASP A 10 -6.86 8.45 11.30
C ASP A 10 -5.50 8.40 12.02
N PRO A 11 -4.63 7.40 11.71
CA PRO A 11 -3.30 7.32 12.31
C PRO A 11 -2.32 8.36 11.77
N ARG A 12 -2.75 9.21 10.82
CA ARG A 12 -1.93 10.21 10.12
C ARG A 12 -0.83 9.61 9.23
N SER A 13 -0.91 8.31 8.95
CA SER A 13 0.02 7.63 8.03
C SER A 13 -0.10 8.19 6.62
N THR A 14 1.02 8.23 5.92
CA THR A 14 1.16 8.55 4.50
C THR A 14 1.51 7.30 3.71
N GLU A 15 1.47 7.37 2.38
CA GLU A 15 1.91 6.24 1.55
C GLU A 15 3.39 5.87 1.78
N TYR A 16 4.20 6.84 2.22
CA TYR A 16 5.63 6.67 2.50
C TYR A 16 5.91 5.81 3.73
N ASP A 17 4.98 5.74 4.69
CA ASP A 17 5.16 4.90 5.88
C ASP A 17 5.13 3.40 5.55
N PHE A 18 4.58 3.05 4.38
CA PHE A 18 4.41 1.67 3.93
C PHE A 18 5.46 1.21 2.91
N ILE A 19 6.45 2.06 2.56
CA ILE A 19 7.50 1.69 1.60
C ILE A 19 8.65 0.88 2.24
N SER A 20 8.59 0.60 3.55
CA SER A 20 9.56 -0.24 4.27
C SER A 20 9.56 -1.69 3.77
N LEU A 21 8.43 -2.15 3.24
CA LEU A 21 8.26 -3.43 2.59
C LEU A 21 7.26 -3.23 1.45
N ILE A 22 7.64 -3.62 0.23
CA ILE A 22 6.74 -3.61 -0.92
C ILE A 22 6.70 -5.01 -1.53
N ILE A 23 5.49 -5.55 -1.71
CA ILE A 23 5.27 -6.86 -2.31
C ILE A 23 4.96 -6.67 -3.79
N VAL A 24 5.79 -7.26 -4.65
CA VAL A 24 5.73 -7.12 -6.11
C VAL A 24 5.63 -8.48 -6.79
N ARG A 25 5.21 -8.50 -8.04
CA ARG A 25 5.33 -9.68 -8.91
C ARG A 25 6.76 -9.84 -9.37
N CYS A 26 7.34 -11.01 -9.15
CA CYS A 26 8.70 -11.31 -9.59
C CYS A 26 8.75 -11.35 -11.13
N PRO A 27 9.67 -10.61 -11.79
CA PRO A 27 9.79 -10.67 -13.25
C PRO A 27 10.36 -12.00 -13.77
N GLY A 28 10.93 -12.84 -12.90
CA GLY A 28 11.55 -14.11 -13.30
C GLY A 28 10.66 -15.35 -13.14
N CYS A 29 9.80 -15.38 -12.13
CA CYS A 29 8.95 -16.56 -11.85
C CYS A 29 7.49 -16.22 -11.58
N GLU A 30 7.10 -14.95 -11.74
CA GLU A 30 5.75 -14.44 -11.49
C GLU A 30 5.19 -14.66 -10.09
N LYS A 31 5.94 -15.24 -9.15
CA LYS A 31 5.59 -15.38 -7.73
C LYS A 31 5.81 -14.09 -6.96
N ALA A 32 5.32 -14.05 -5.72
CA ALA A 32 5.53 -12.92 -4.82
C ALA A 32 7.04 -12.69 -4.56
N ALA A 33 7.48 -11.47 -4.79
CA ALA A 33 8.80 -10.96 -4.41
C ALA A 33 8.64 -9.74 -3.51
N ARG A 34 9.72 -9.39 -2.81
CA ARG A 34 9.74 -8.30 -1.83
C ARG A 34 10.83 -7.32 -2.16
N VAL A 35 10.49 -6.03 -2.11
CA VAL A 35 11.43 -4.92 -2.15
C VAL A 35 11.57 -4.39 -0.73
N VAL A 36 12.80 -4.39 -0.22
CA VAL A 36 13.15 -3.97 1.15
C VAL A 36 14.31 -2.97 1.12
N PRO A 37 14.48 -2.11 2.14
CA PRO A 37 15.70 -1.34 2.32
C PRO A 37 16.94 -2.23 2.26
N ALA A 38 17.96 -1.82 1.51
CA ALA A 38 19.25 -2.48 1.55
C ALA A 38 19.94 -2.16 2.89
N PRO A 39 20.67 -3.11 3.49
CA PRO A 39 21.29 -2.92 4.79
C PRO A 39 22.45 -1.91 4.81
N GLU A 40 23.00 -1.51 3.66
CA GLU A 40 24.37 -0.99 3.58
C GLU A 40 24.54 0.53 3.44
N ASP A 41 23.49 1.35 3.37
CA ASP A 41 23.65 2.81 3.32
C ASP A 41 22.64 3.49 4.24
N SER A 42 22.91 3.38 5.54
CA SER A 42 22.21 4.16 6.54
C SER A 42 22.88 5.53 6.64
N ASP A 43 22.66 6.42 5.68
CA ASP A 43 22.79 7.85 5.99
C ASP A 43 21.66 8.18 6.98
N PRO A 44 21.96 8.44 8.27
CA PRO A 44 20.93 8.66 9.28
C PRO A 44 20.08 9.89 8.96
N GLY A 45 20.57 10.81 8.12
CA GLY A 45 19.88 12.01 7.66
C GLY A 45 19.16 11.88 6.30
N GLY A 46 19.29 10.75 5.59
CA GLY A 46 18.74 10.57 4.26
C GLY A 46 17.22 10.35 4.26
N ARG A 47 16.50 10.99 3.32
CA ARG A 47 15.04 10.76 3.12
C ARG A 47 14.79 9.27 2.85
N ILE A 48 13.90 8.65 3.63
CA ILE A 48 13.54 7.21 3.57
C ILE A 48 13.19 6.76 2.14
N LEU A 49 12.59 7.66 1.36
CA LEU A 49 12.25 7.48 -0.04
C LEU A 49 13.43 7.08 -0.93
N PHE A 50 14.61 7.65 -0.75
CA PHE A 50 15.76 7.46 -1.64
C PHE A 50 16.80 6.47 -1.10
N ARG A 51 16.51 5.82 0.03
CA ARG A 51 17.40 4.78 0.57
C ARG A 51 17.52 3.63 -0.43
N PRO A 52 18.73 3.08 -0.64
CA PRO A 52 18.92 1.95 -1.54
C PRO A 52 17.99 0.80 -1.20
N ARG A 53 17.49 0.12 -2.22
CA ARG A 53 16.50 -0.96 -2.11
C ARG A 53 17.03 -2.24 -2.70
N ARG A 54 16.56 -3.36 -2.18
CA ARG A 54 16.87 -4.70 -2.70
C ARG A 54 15.57 -5.44 -2.98
N LEU A 55 15.39 -5.84 -4.23
CA LEU A 55 14.39 -6.80 -4.66
C LEU A 55 14.91 -8.21 -4.34
N VAL A 56 14.10 -9.01 -3.65
CA VAL A 56 14.41 -10.41 -3.31
C VAL A 56 13.20 -11.28 -3.61
N CYS A 57 13.36 -12.27 -4.48
CA CYS A 57 12.39 -13.34 -4.69
C CYS A 57 12.83 -14.62 -3.98
N ARG A 58 11.95 -15.20 -3.15
CA ARG A 58 12.21 -16.49 -2.50
C ARG A 58 11.92 -17.70 -3.41
N GLY A 59 11.14 -17.51 -4.48
CA GLY A 59 10.76 -18.58 -5.41
C GLY A 59 11.88 -18.98 -6.37
N CYS A 60 12.53 -18.00 -7.01
CA CYS A 60 13.60 -18.23 -7.99
C CYS A 60 14.98 -17.72 -7.56
N GLY A 61 15.11 -17.12 -6.37
CA GLY A 61 16.37 -16.57 -5.88
C GLY A 61 16.79 -15.24 -6.51
N LEU A 62 15.95 -14.61 -7.35
CA LEU A 62 16.26 -13.32 -7.95
C LEU A 62 16.56 -12.27 -6.87
N SER A 63 17.74 -11.67 -6.96
CA SER A 63 18.17 -10.54 -6.12
C SER A 63 18.65 -9.40 -7.02
N ARG A 64 18.10 -8.20 -6.84
CA ARG A 64 18.54 -6.99 -7.56
C ARG A 64 18.61 -5.80 -6.60
N GLY A 65 19.68 -5.01 -6.73
CA GLY A 65 19.81 -3.75 -6.01
C GLY A 65 19.26 -2.57 -6.82
N TRP A 66 18.82 -1.53 -6.12
CA TRP A 66 18.44 -0.24 -6.66
C TRP A 66 19.04 0.86 -5.78
N SER A 67 19.66 1.86 -6.39
CA SER A 67 20.31 3.00 -5.72
C SER A 67 20.07 4.30 -6.49
N GLY A 68 18.90 4.42 -7.13
CA GLY A 68 18.54 5.58 -7.93
C GLY A 68 18.22 6.83 -7.11
N ARG A 69 18.23 7.99 -7.77
CA ARG A 69 17.78 9.27 -7.19
C ARG A 69 16.36 9.67 -7.60
N LEU A 70 15.71 8.87 -8.45
CA LEU A 70 14.37 9.13 -8.97
C LEU A 70 13.44 7.99 -8.58
N VAL A 71 12.34 8.32 -7.92
CA VAL A 71 11.26 7.37 -7.60
C VAL A 71 10.01 7.76 -8.37
N THR A 72 9.26 6.77 -8.83
CA THR A 72 8.00 6.98 -9.57
C THR A 72 6.83 6.45 -8.76
N LEU A 73 6.11 7.33 -8.08
CA LEU A 73 4.93 6.93 -7.33
C LEU A 73 3.79 6.52 -8.27
N SER A 74 3.01 5.53 -7.85
CA SER A 74 1.86 5.07 -8.63
C SER A 74 0.82 6.19 -8.81
N PRO A 75 0.30 6.42 -10.03
CA PRO A 75 -0.52 7.60 -10.37
C PRO A 75 -1.97 7.54 -9.85
N GLY A 76 -2.21 6.90 -8.70
CA GLY A 76 -3.54 6.72 -8.12
C GLY A 76 -4.16 5.36 -8.45
N THR A 77 -5.43 5.33 -8.85
CA THR A 77 -6.23 4.08 -9.02
C THR A 77 -6.75 3.84 -10.43
N ALA A 78 -6.34 4.65 -11.41
CA ALA A 78 -6.79 4.53 -12.80
C ALA A 78 -6.06 3.44 -13.59
N GLN A 79 -4.86 3.05 -13.15
CA GLN A 79 -3.98 2.09 -13.79
C GLN A 79 -3.45 1.10 -12.76
N PRO A 80 -2.94 -0.07 -13.18
CA PRO A 80 -2.22 -0.97 -12.28
C PRO A 80 -1.10 -0.24 -11.57
N ALA A 81 -0.97 -0.49 -10.27
CA ALA A 81 0.07 0.11 -9.46
C ALA A 81 1.40 -0.64 -9.61
N THR A 82 2.47 0.13 -9.59
CA THR A 82 3.85 -0.35 -9.65
C THR A 82 4.65 0.11 -8.43
N ASP A 83 5.71 -0.62 -8.12
CA ASP A 83 6.62 -0.21 -7.06
C ASP A 83 7.44 1.03 -7.49
N PRO A 84 7.75 1.96 -6.57
CA PRO A 84 8.40 3.21 -6.94
C PRO A 84 9.85 3.11 -7.38
N TYR A 85 10.48 1.94 -7.21
CA TYR A 85 11.92 1.75 -7.37
C TYR A 85 12.26 1.00 -8.65
N PHE A 86 11.66 -0.18 -8.83
CA PHE A 86 11.91 -1.06 -9.97
C PHE A 86 10.81 -0.96 -11.03
N GLY A 87 9.70 -0.26 -10.76
CA GLY A 87 8.57 -0.15 -11.69
C GLY A 87 7.84 -1.47 -11.93
N LEU A 88 7.99 -2.44 -11.04
CA LEU A 88 7.37 -3.76 -11.12
C LEU A 88 5.91 -3.69 -10.64
N PRO A 89 4.99 -4.46 -11.25
CA PRO A 89 3.61 -4.54 -10.79
C PRO A 89 3.53 -4.99 -9.33
N LEU A 90 2.73 -4.28 -8.53
CA LEU A 90 2.45 -4.69 -7.16
C LEU A 90 1.77 -6.07 -7.14
N TRP A 91 2.06 -6.87 -6.11
CA TRP A 91 1.35 -8.12 -5.88
C TRP A 91 -0.06 -7.85 -5.33
N LEU A 92 -0.12 -6.95 -4.35
CA LEU A 92 -1.34 -6.62 -3.62
C LEU A 92 -2.17 -5.60 -4.39
N GLN A 93 -2.70 -6.01 -5.54
CA GLN A 93 -3.61 -5.18 -6.33
C GLN A 93 -4.70 -6.02 -6.99
N VAL A 94 -5.87 -5.41 -7.20
CA VAL A 94 -6.98 -6.01 -7.92
C VAL A 94 -7.79 -4.95 -8.64
N GLU A 95 -8.27 -5.28 -9.83
CA GLU A 95 -9.21 -4.44 -10.55
C GLU A 95 -10.61 -4.54 -9.97
N THR A 96 -11.29 -3.39 -9.89
CA THR A 96 -12.71 -3.27 -9.57
C THR A 96 -13.37 -2.44 -10.66
N ARG A 97 -14.70 -2.44 -10.72
CA ARG A 97 -15.45 -1.60 -11.68
C ARG A 97 -15.20 -0.09 -11.50
N HIS A 98 -14.60 0.33 -10.40
CA HIS A 98 -14.31 1.73 -10.08
C HIS A 98 -12.84 2.10 -10.31
N GLY A 99 -11.97 1.13 -10.56
CA GLY A 99 -10.53 1.29 -10.67
C GLY A 99 -9.77 0.23 -9.87
N TRP A 100 -8.46 0.40 -9.80
CA TRP A 100 -7.54 -0.51 -9.13
C TRP A 100 -7.48 -0.23 -7.63
N LEU A 101 -7.75 -1.25 -6.83
CA LEU A 101 -7.45 -1.25 -5.41
C LEU A 101 -6.07 -1.89 -5.22
N TRP A 102 -5.15 -1.19 -4.56
CA TRP A 102 -3.80 -1.69 -4.34
C TRP A 102 -3.25 -1.28 -2.98
N ALA A 103 -2.20 -1.97 -2.55
CA ALA A 103 -1.42 -1.68 -1.36
C ALA A 103 0.05 -2.06 -1.58
N TYR A 104 0.98 -1.43 -0.86
CA TYR A 104 2.40 -1.82 -0.91
C TYR A 104 2.67 -3.10 -0.12
N ASN A 105 2.04 -3.23 1.04
CA ASN A 105 2.17 -4.37 1.94
C ASN A 105 0.85 -4.63 2.69
N LEU A 106 0.87 -5.64 3.56
CA LEU A 106 -0.30 -6.02 4.36
C LEU A 106 -0.72 -4.96 5.37
N GLU A 107 0.20 -4.17 5.92
CA GLU A 107 -0.12 -3.09 6.86
C GLU A 107 -0.91 -1.97 6.18
N HIS A 108 -0.48 -1.59 4.97
CA HIS A 108 -1.22 -0.66 4.12
C HIS A 108 -2.61 -1.23 3.78
N LEU A 109 -2.68 -2.50 3.38
CA LEU A 109 -3.96 -3.14 3.05
C LEU A 109 -4.92 -3.18 4.26
N ASP A 110 -4.42 -3.50 5.45
CA ASP A 110 -5.23 -3.52 6.67
C ASP A 110 -5.67 -2.11 7.10
N LEU A 111 -4.85 -1.09 6.89
CA LEU A 111 -5.27 0.30 7.11
C LEU A 111 -6.49 0.65 6.24
N ILE A 112 -6.46 0.31 4.95
CA ILE A 112 -7.60 0.50 4.04
C ILE A 112 -8.80 -0.33 4.53
N ARG A 113 -8.58 -1.59 4.91
CA ARG A 113 -9.64 -2.49 5.43
C ARG A 113 -10.36 -1.88 6.62
N ARG A 114 -9.60 -1.46 7.64
CA ARG A 114 -10.12 -0.86 8.88
C ARG A 114 -10.87 0.45 8.60
N PHE A 115 -10.34 1.29 7.72
CA PHE A 115 -11.00 2.53 7.31
C PHE A 115 -12.35 2.25 6.62
N VAL A 116 -12.38 1.30 5.69
CA VAL A 116 -13.58 0.96 4.91
C VAL A 116 -14.64 0.30 5.79
N GLN A 117 -14.23 -0.64 6.65
CA GLN A 117 -15.09 -1.39 7.57
C GLN A 117 -15.78 -0.47 8.60
N ALA A 118 -15.12 0.60 9.01
CA ALA A 118 -15.66 1.53 10.00
C ALA A 118 -16.96 2.21 9.54
N SER A 119 -17.91 2.30 10.47
CA SER A 119 -19.18 3.02 10.34
C SER A 119 -18.99 4.51 10.63
N LEU A 120 -18.14 4.84 11.59
CA LEU A 120 -17.76 6.21 11.96
C LEU A 120 -16.25 6.40 11.73
N ARG A 121 -15.89 7.43 10.95
CA ARG A 121 -14.51 7.73 10.56
C ARG A 121 -14.13 9.11 11.03
N GLU A 122 -13.25 9.18 12.01
CA GLU A 122 -12.74 10.43 12.57
C GLU A 122 -11.48 10.82 11.83
N ARG A 123 -11.52 12.00 11.22
CA ARG A 123 -10.32 12.62 10.67
C ARG A 123 -9.50 13.17 11.83
N ALA A 124 -8.18 13.07 11.72
CA ALA A 124 -7.29 13.75 12.65
C ALA A 124 -7.58 15.27 12.66
N PRO A 125 -7.61 15.92 13.84
CA PRO A 125 -7.77 17.38 13.92
C PRO A 125 -6.69 18.09 13.11
N TRP A 126 -7.12 19.09 12.33
CA TRP A 126 -6.26 19.78 11.37
C TRP A 126 -5.26 20.75 12.03
N TYR A 127 -5.56 21.22 13.24
CA TYR A 127 -4.82 22.26 13.96
C TYR A 127 -3.63 21.71 14.77
N ASP A 128 -3.55 20.40 15.00
CA ASP A 128 -2.49 19.82 15.84
C ASP A 128 -1.14 19.66 15.13
N THR A 129 -1.12 19.54 13.80
CA THR A 129 0.10 19.12 13.07
C THR A 129 0.17 19.62 11.63
N GLY A 130 -0.89 20.24 11.09
CA GLY A 130 -0.91 20.76 9.71
C GLY A 130 -0.90 19.71 8.58
N GLN A 131 -0.77 18.42 8.88
CA GLN A 131 -0.78 17.34 7.88
C GLN A 131 -2.20 17.09 7.33
N LYS A 132 -2.48 17.64 6.14
CA LYS A 132 -3.79 17.51 5.47
C LYS A 132 -3.91 16.29 4.55
N MET A 133 -2.78 15.70 4.15
CA MET A 133 -2.66 14.68 3.10
C MET A 133 -2.29 13.30 3.67
N THR A 134 -3.08 12.80 4.63
CA THR A 134 -2.95 11.43 5.12
C THR A 134 -3.38 10.44 4.03
N LEU A 135 -2.94 9.20 4.11
CA LEU A 135 -3.28 8.14 3.17
C LEU A 135 -4.80 8.02 3.01
N VAL A 136 -5.52 7.94 4.12
CA VAL A 136 -6.99 7.84 4.12
C VAL A 136 -7.67 9.11 3.60
N ALA A 137 -7.06 10.28 3.79
CA ALA A 137 -7.54 11.52 3.20
C ALA A 137 -7.32 11.57 1.68
N CYS A 138 -6.26 10.93 1.16
CA CYS A 138 -5.94 10.87 -0.26
C CYS A 138 -6.68 9.75 -1.01
N LEU A 139 -7.32 8.80 -0.30
CA LEU A 139 -8.07 7.72 -0.95
C LEU A 139 -9.12 8.26 -1.93
N PRO A 140 -9.31 7.61 -3.09
CA PRO A 140 -10.36 7.96 -4.03
C PRO A 140 -11.75 8.00 -3.39
N ALA A 141 -12.62 8.89 -3.91
CA ALA A 141 -13.98 9.04 -3.40
C ALA A 141 -14.79 7.74 -3.42
N TRP A 142 -14.55 6.87 -4.41
CA TRP A 142 -15.23 5.58 -4.52
C TRP A 142 -14.86 4.61 -3.39
N ILE A 143 -13.64 4.68 -2.83
CA ILE A 143 -13.25 3.88 -1.66
C ILE A 143 -13.96 4.38 -0.40
N LYS A 144 -14.14 5.70 -0.30
CA LYS A 144 -14.77 6.35 0.86
C LYS A 144 -16.29 6.19 0.90
N ARG A 145 -16.95 5.94 -0.24
CA ARG A 145 -18.42 5.82 -0.29
C ARG A 145 -18.92 4.58 0.46
N ALA A 146 -19.84 4.78 1.39
CA ALA A 146 -20.42 3.70 2.20
C ALA A 146 -21.07 2.60 1.35
N LYS A 147 -21.75 2.96 0.25
CA LYS A 147 -22.38 2.00 -0.68
C LYS A 147 -21.41 1.02 -1.35
N ASN A 148 -20.11 1.36 -1.39
CA ASN A 148 -19.08 0.51 -1.99
C ASN A 148 -18.36 -0.37 -0.95
N ARG A 149 -18.72 -0.26 0.34
CA ARG A 149 -18.01 -0.94 1.44
C ARG A 149 -17.86 -2.44 1.20
N ASP A 150 -18.95 -3.14 0.91
CA ASP A 150 -18.92 -4.61 0.78
C ASP A 150 -18.14 -5.06 -0.45
N GLU A 151 -18.15 -4.27 -1.52
CA GLU A 151 -17.34 -4.53 -2.71
C GLU A 151 -15.84 -4.38 -2.42
N ILE A 152 -15.46 -3.31 -1.73
CA ILE A 152 -14.07 -3.05 -1.38
C ILE A 152 -13.56 -4.09 -0.37
N LEU A 153 -14.35 -4.45 0.65
CA LEU A 153 -13.97 -5.49 1.60
C LEU A 153 -13.80 -6.84 0.91
N ARG A 154 -14.66 -7.19 -0.07
CA ARG A 154 -14.46 -8.37 -0.90
C ARG A 154 -13.19 -8.28 -1.74
N ALA A 155 -12.87 -7.11 -2.30
CA ALA A 155 -11.62 -6.89 -3.01
C ALA A 155 -10.38 -7.06 -2.11
N VAL A 156 -10.41 -6.53 -0.90
CA VAL A 156 -9.36 -6.75 0.12
C VAL A 156 -9.20 -8.22 0.45
N SER A 157 -10.30 -8.96 0.66
CA SER A 157 -10.25 -10.41 0.93
C SER A 157 -9.64 -11.20 -0.24
N ARG A 158 -9.95 -10.82 -1.49
CA ARG A 158 -9.33 -11.44 -2.68
C ARG A 158 -7.81 -11.21 -2.71
N ILE A 159 -7.36 -10.01 -2.37
CA ILE A 159 -5.93 -9.69 -2.29
C ILE A 159 -5.25 -10.51 -1.17
N HIS A 160 -5.89 -10.64 0.00
CA HIS A 160 -5.36 -11.48 1.07
C HIS A 160 -5.23 -12.96 0.64
N ALA A 161 -6.26 -13.49 0.00
CA ALA A 161 -6.27 -14.87 -0.48
C ALA A 161 -5.17 -15.11 -1.54
N SER A 162 -4.92 -14.15 -2.44
CA SER A 162 -3.87 -14.29 -3.46
C SER A 162 -2.47 -14.33 -2.87
N LEU A 163 -2.23 -13.65 -1.75
CA LEU A 163 -0.94 -13.71 -1.05
C LEU A 163 -0.75 -15.04 -0.31
N LEU A 164 -1.81 -15.61 0.27
CA LEU A 164 -1.74 -16.91 0.94
C LEU A 164 -1.50 -18.07 -0.04
N ALA A 165 -1.89 -17.90 -1.30
CA ALA A 165 -1.67 -18.87 -2.36
C ALA A 165 -0.33 -18.71 -3.10
N ALA A 166 0.47 -17.68 -2.76
CA ALA A 166 1.72 -17.31 -3.43
C ALA A 166 2.95 -18.01 -2.84
#